data_AF-A0A7Y5MA93-F1
#
_entry.id   AF-A0A7Y5MA93-F1
#
_cell.length_a   1.000
_cell.length_b   1.000
_cell.length_c   1.000
_cell.angle_alpha   90.00
_cell.angle_beta   90.00
_cell.angle_gamma   90.00
#
_symmetry.space_group_name_H-M   'P 1'
#
loop_
_entity.id
_entity.type
_entity.pdbx_description
1 polymer ?
#
loop_
_entity_poly.entity_id
_entity_poly.type
_entity_poly.pdbx_seq_one_letter_code
_entity_poly.pdbx_strand_id
1 'polypeptide(L)'
;MIAPRRRREPAEFTAKEFENRVERARALMTREKLDGILLTSEMNLEYLSGFVTQFAWNTPTRPWYFVLPRVGEAVAVIPEIGVTNWEATSWCRKILSWPSPRPENEGLDLLSKAIKAVRPRFGRFGAELGLESRLGMPVADLMRLKRMIRPFDLADAIMVMRPLRLVKSAAEVARIRHICQIAGDAFDRLPGLVADGDTERDIVRKFQAELYLLGADKTPYTAIGSGRGGYDSIIQGPLPRRLRKGDIFLIDTGSRWGGYFCDFDRNVALGRPTDKARRMHDQGVNHRDFYQLAASYNIPFHHIPVTAATKAQAEARQFEIIEQEGAELVVLARYMQVLSNDLCSKLAGRAINIHHSFLPSFKGAKPYYQAHDRGVKLIGATAHYVTADLDEGPIIEQDVARADHTDTVEDLTARGRDTESQVLARAVKWHSEHRVLLNGHRTVVFR
;
A
#
# COMPACT_ATOMS: atom_id res chain seq x y z
N MET A 1 7.35 -29.39 18.19
CA MET A 1 7.02 -28.00 17.83
C MET A 1 8.29 -27.33 17.35
N ILE A 2 8.44 -27.17 16.02
CA ILE A 2 9.55 -26.39 15.45
C ILE A 2 9.17 -24.94 15.67
N ALA A 3 9.91 -24.21 16.52
CA ALA A 3 9.73 -22.77 16.63
C ALA A 3 9.86 -22.17 15.21
N PRO A 4 8.90 -21.36 14.74
CA PRO A 4 9.01 -20.77 13.41
C PRO A 4 10.34 -20.03 13.34
N ARG A 5 11.15 -20.31 12.31
CA ARG A 5 12.38 -19.56 12.06
C ARG A 5 11.98 -18.09 12.00
N ARG A 6 12.32 -17.29 13.02
CA ARG A 6 12.16 -15.84 12.99
C ARG A 6 12.88 -15.35 11.73
N ARG A 7 12.10 -14.97 10.72
CA ARG A 7 12.64 -14.43 9.47
C ARG A 7 13.30 -13.10 9.79
N ARG A 8 14.39 -12.80 9.09
CA ARG A 8 15.20 -11.62 9.36
C ARG A 8 14.35 -10.36 9.12
N GLU A 9 14.19 -9.56 10.16
CA GLU A 9 13.55 -8.24 10.08
C GLU A 9 14.31 -7.34 9.08
N PRO A 10 13.60 -6.43 8.38
CA PRO A 10 14.25 -5.40 7.58
C PRO A 10 15.23 -4.59 8.42
N ALA A 11 16.34 -4.17 7.80
CA ALA A 11 17.29 -3.27 8.47
C ALA A 11 16.66 -1.92 8.81
N GLU A 12 17.21 -1.25 9.82
CA GLU A 12 16.88 0.14 10.13
C GLU A 12 17.19 1.06 8.95
N PHE A 13 16.50 2.21 8.88
CA PHE A 13 16.83 3.21 7.88
C PHE A 13 18.22 3.77 8.17
N THR A 14 19.07 3.78 7.14
CA THR A 14 20.41 4.36 7.26
C THR A 14 20.33 5.88 7.41
N ALA A 15 21.37 6.50 7.96
CA ALA A 15 21.49 7.96 7.96
C ALA A 15 21.36 8.55 6.54
N LYS A 16 21.88 7.82 5.53
CA LYS A 16 21.79 8.23 4.13
C LYS A 16 20.36 8.30 3.59
N GLU A 17 19.47 7.42 4.05
CA GLU A 17 18.05 7.47 3.69
C GLU A 17 17.43 8.79 4.16
N PHE A 18 17.69 9.22 5.40
CA PHE A 18 17.16 10.47 5.93
C PHE A 18 17.78 11.70 5.26
N GLU A 19 19.09 11.69 4.98
CA GLU A 19 19.75 12.72 4.18
C GLU A 19 19.04 12.91 2.82
N ASN A 20 18.79 11.82 2.10
CA ASN A 20 18.12 11.86 0.80
C ASN A 20 16.69 12.42 0.92
N ARG A 21 15.94 12.07 1.98
CA ARG A 21 14.60 12.62 2.25
C ARG A 21 14.65 14.12 2.50
N VAL A 22 15.61 14.58 3.30
CA VAL A 22 15.81 16.00 3.61
C VAL A 22 16.22 16.80 2.38
N GLU A 23 17.13 16.28 1.56
CA GLU A 23 17.56 16.92 0.31
C GLU A 23 16.38 17.08 -0.67
N ARG A 24 15.61 16.01 -0.87
CA ARG A 24 14.39 16.06 -1.68
C ARG A 24 13.36 17.05 -1.11
N ALA A 25 13.18 17.08 0.21
CA ALA A 25 12.27 18.03 0.86
C ALA A 25 12.70 19.48 0.60
N ARG A 26 13.99 19.78 0.71
CA ARG A 26 14.54 21.13 0.43
C ARG A 26 14.42 21.54 -1.03
N ALA A 27 14.61 20.61 -1.96
CA ALA A 27 14.39 20.87 -3.37
C ALA A 27 12.91 21.21 -3.65
N LEU A 28 11.98 20.43 -3.09
CA LEU A 28 10.55 20.70 -3.17
C LEU A 28 10.18 22.03 -2.51
N MET A 29 10.70 22.35 -1.32
CA MET A 29 10.49 23.65 -0.68
C MET A 29 10.96 24.81 -1.57
N THR A 30 12.10 24.66 -2.26
CA THR A 30 12.58 25.68 -3.21
C THR A 30 11.62 25.87 -4.38
N ARG A 31 11.08 24.77 -4.92
CA ARG A 31 10.09 24.80 -6.02
C ARG A 31 8.76 25.45 -5.57
N GLU A 32 8.28 25.09 -4.39
CA GLU A 32 7.00 25.57 -3.83
C GLU A 32 7.11 26.94 -3.14
N LYS A 33 8.30 27.58 -3.19
CA LYS A 33 8.60 28.88 -2.58
C LYS A 33 8.32 28.90 -1.08
N LEU A 34 8.86 27.92 -0.35
CA LEU A 34 8.82 27.80 1.12
C LEU A 34 10.22 27.96 1.70
N ASP A 35 10.34 28.66 2.83
CA ASP A 35 11.59 28.84 3.57
C ASP A 35 11.86 27.73 4.59
N GLY A 36 10.82 27.00 4.97
CA GLY A 36 10.89 25.83 5.84
C GLY A 36 9.52 25.17 5.95
N ILE A 37 9.48 24.01 6.59
CA ILE A 37 8.24 23.29 6.94
C ILE A 37 8.21 22.99 8.44
N LEU A 38 7.00 23.04 8.99
CA LEU A 38 6.63 22.63 10.34
C LEU A 38 5.81 21.35 10.24
N LEU A 39 6.31 20.28 10.86
CA LEU A 39 5.65 18.99 10.94
C LEU A 39 5.26 18.68 12.38
N THR A 40 4.06 18.13 12.54
CA THR A 40 3.41 17.88 13.82
C THR A 40 2.64 16.56 13.84
N SER A 41 2.25 16.03 12.68
CA SER A 41 1.66 14.70 12.58
C SER A 41 2.69 13.59 12.78
N GLU A 42 2.24 12.48 13.37
CA GLU A 42 3.02 11.24 13.54
C GLU A 42 3.75 10.88 12.26
N MET A 43 2.99 10.65 11.20
CA MET A 43 3.54 10.10 9.97
C MET A 43 4.59 10.99 9.30
N ASN A 44 4.40 12.31 9.30
CA ASN A 44 5.34 13.22 8.64
C ASN A 44 6.57 13.48 9.50
N LEU A 45 6.39 13.55 10.82
CA LEU A 45 7.49 13.73 11.76
C LEU A 45 8.38 12.48 11.77
N GLU A 46 7.82 11.28 11.96
CA GLU A 46 8.56 10.00 11.91
C GLU A 46 9.32 9.85 10.57
N TYR A 47 8.67 10.17 9.44
CA TYR A 47 9.24 10.00 8.10
C TYR A 47 10.50 10.88 7.87
N LEU A 48 10.50 12.13 8.32
CA LEU A 48 11.62 13.05 8.10
C LEU A 48 12.64 13.08 9.23
N SER A 49 12.22 12.94 10.49
CA SER A 49 13.15 13.00 11.63
C SER A 49 13.70 11.63 12.04
N GLY A 50 13.04 10.53 11.66
CA GLY A 50 13.38 9.20 12.15
C GLY A 50 12.98 8.96 13.62
N PHE A 51 12.34 9.93 14.27
CA PHE A 51 11.80 9.74 15.61
C PHE A 51 10.76 8.62 15.61
N VAL A 52 10.83 7.70 16.57
CA VAL A 52 9.84 6.62 16.73
C VAL A 52 9.37 6.60 18.16
N THR A 53 8.05 6.57 18.39
CA THR A 53 7.49 6.49 19.75
C THR A 53 6.08 5.90 19.77
N GLN A 54 5.73 5.21 20.85
CA GLN A 54 4.36 4.75 21.13
C GLN A 54 3.56 5.75 21.98
N PHE A 55 4.16 6.90 22.33
CA PHE A 55 3.60 7.81 23.33
C PHE A 55 3.03 9.09 22.73
N ALA A 56 3.80 9.81 21.90
CA ALA A 56 3.57 11.22 21.57
C ALA A 56 2.14 11.56 21.12
N TRP A 57 1.57 10.81 20.16
CA TRP A 57 0.26 11.14 19.56
C TRP A 57 -0.93 10.51 20.29
N ASN A 58 -0.68 9.73 21.35
CA ASN A 58 -1.72 9.29 22.28
C ASN A 58 -1.97 10.34 23.39
N THR A 59 -1.12 11.36 23.51
CA THR A 59 -1.26 12.46 24.47
C THR A 59 -1.48 13.79 23.73
N PRO A 60 -2.72 14.09 23.28
CA PRO A 60 -2.98 15.26 22.43
C PRO A 60 -2.71 16.61 23.13
N THR A 61 -2.55 16.60 24.46
CA THR A 61 -2.18 17.77 25.27
C THR A 61 -0.69 18.13 25.19
N ARG A 62 0.14 17.27 24.59
CA ARG A 62 1.59 17.47 24.47
C ARG A 62 1.99 17.48 22.99
N PRO A 63 2.01 18.66 22.35
CA PRO A 63 2.39 18.77 20.96
C PRO A 63 3.87 18.48 20.75
N TRP A 64 4.22 17.97 19.57
CA TRP A 64 5.58 17.66 19.15
C TRP A 64 5.83 18.33 17.81
N TYR A 65 6.93 19.07 17.71
CA TYR A 65 7.20 19.86 16.52
C TYR A 65 8.55 19.48 15.91
N PHE A 66 8.59 19.38 14.59
CA PHE A 66 9.81 19.26 13.83
C PHE A 66 9.86 20.37 12.78
N VAL A 67 10.92 21.18 12.87
CA VAL A 67 11.16 22.31 11.97
C VAL A 67 12.28 21.91 11.02
N LEU A 68 11.98 21.85 9.72
CA LEU A 68 12.98 21.62 8.67
C LEU A 68 13.11 22.87 7.79
N PRO A 69 14.20 23.63 7.92
CA PRO A 69 14.50 24.76 7.03
C PRO A 69 14.86 24.30 5.61
N ARG A 70 14.55 25.15 4.61
CA ARG A 70 15.03 25.00 3.22
C ARG A 70 16.56 24.99 3.16
N VAL A 71 17.22 25.77 4.02
CA VAL A 71 18.68 25.83 4.19
C VAL A 71 19.00 25.91 5.68
N GLY A 72 19.96 25.11 6.13
CA GLY A 72 20.39 25.06 7.54
C GLY A 72 19.85 23.83 8.27
N GLU A 73 20.18 23.74 9.56
CA GLU A 73 19.91 22.57 10.39
C GLU A 73 18.41 22.42 10.74
N ALA A 74 17.94 21.17 10.77
CA ALA A 74 16.63 20.85 11.32
C ALA A 74 16.63 21.02 12.85
N VAL A 75 15.46 21.26 13.43
CA VAL A 75 15.29 21.45 14.87
C VAL A 75 14.07 20.68 15.36
N ALA A 76 14.26 19.87 16.40
CA ALA A 76 13.16 19.31 17.18
C ALA A 76 12.74 20.31 18.25
N VAL A 77 11.45 20.58 18.38
CA VAL A 77 10.90 21.33 19.51
C VAL A 77 9.92 20.41 20.22
N ILE A 78 10.33 19.80 21.33
CA ILE A 78 9.62 18.67 21.96
C ILE A 78 9.55 18.78 23.50
N PRO A 79 8.56 18.16 24.15
CA PRO A 79 8.53 18.06 25.61
C PRO A 79 9.76 17.34 26.17
N GLU A 80 10.24 17.75 27.34
CA GLU A 80 11.46 17.21 27.97
C GLU A 80 11.43 15.68 28.18
N ILE A 81 10.26 15.11 28.48
CA ILE A 81 10.05 13.67 28.60
C ILE A 81 10.40 12.89 27.32
N GLY A 82 10.42 13.56 26.17
CA GLY A 82 10.74 13.00 24.87
C GLY A 82 12.20 12.98 24.49
N VAL A 83 13.04 13.75 25.18
CA VAL A 83 14.42 14.04 24.75
C VAL A 83 15.24 12.76 24.62
N THR A 84 15.24 11.90 25.65
CA THR A 84 16.01 10.64 25.64
C THR A 84 15.60 9.73 24.48
N ASN A 85 14.29 9.60 24.20
CA ASN A 85 13.81 8.78 23.10
C ASN A 85 14.13 9.40 21.73
N TRP A 86 14.08 10.73 21.65
CA TRP A 86 14.48 11.45 20.44
C TRP A 86 15.96 11.22 20.12
N GLU A 87 16.82 11.33 21.12
CA GLU A 87 18.25 11.06 20.96
C GLU A 87 18.54 9.59 20.58
N ALA A 88 17.73 8.65 21.07
CA ALA A 88 17.89 7.24 20.73
C ALA A 88 17.49 6.91 19.27
N THR A 89 16.52 7.61 18.70
CA THR A 89 15.86 7.19 17.44
C THR A 89 16.06 8.17 16.28
N SER A 90 16.12 9.47 16.55
CA SER A 90 16.22 10.50 15.52
C SER A 90 17.67 10.83 15.15
N TRP A 91 17.89 11.15 13.88
CA TRP A 91 19.16 11.71 13.42
C TRP A 91 19.33 13.20 13.79
N CYS A 92 18.23 13.91 14.09
CA CYS A 92 18.25 15.34 14.37
C CYS A 92 18.72 15.61 15.81
N ARG A 93 19.92 16.17 15.98
CA ARG A 93 20.54 16.43 17.29
C ARG A 93 20.21 17.78 17.92
N LYS A 94 19.69 18.73 17.13
CA LYS A 94 19.30 20.04 17.66
C LYS A 94 17.90 19.98 18.25
N ILE A 95 17.83 20.07 19.57
CA ILE A 95 16.60 19.92 20.35
C ILE A 95 16.37 21.18 21.18
N LEU A 96 15.16 21.72 21.12
CA LEU A 96 14.66 22.74 22.05
C LEU A 96 13.54 22.10 22.87
N SER A 97 13.71 22.03 24.18
CA SER A 97 12.75 21.36 25.06
C SER A 97 12.14 22.28 26.11
N TRP A 98 10.97 21.88 26.61
CA TRP A 98 10.30 22.50 27.75
C TRP A 98 9.76 21.43 28.69
N PRO A 99 9.63 21.73 29.99
CA PRO A 99 8.90 20.84 30.90
C PRO A 99 7.40 20.95 30.59
N SER A 100 6.74 19.81 30.44
CA SER A 100 5.32 19.69 30.12
C SER A 100 4.60 18.90 31.23
N PRO A 101 3.40 19.31 31.67
CA PRO A 101 2.50 20.27 31.02
C PRO A 101 2.76 21.76 31.35
N ARG A 102 2.40 22.63 30.41
CA ARG A 102 2.32 24.09 30.49
C ARG A 102 1.10 24.58 29.68
N PRO A 103 -0.10 24.59 30.27
CA PRO A 103 -1.35 24.84 29.56
C PRO A 103 -1.39 26.13 28.74
N GLU A 104 -0.70 27.17 29.20
CA GLU A 104 -0.66 28.48 28.53
C GLU A 104 0.33 28.53 27.36
N ASN A 105 1.30 27.61 27.34
CA ASN A 105 2.42 27.59 26.39
C ASN A 105 3.14 26.22 26.35
N GLU A 106 2.58 25.28 25.59
CA GLU A 106 3.21 23.99 25.28
C GLU A 106 4.27 24.13 24.18
N GLY A 107 5.35 24.88 24.49
CA GLY A 107 6.52 25.02 23.63
C GLY A 107 6.38 25.99 22.45
N LEU A 108 5.30 26.78 22.40
CA LEU A 108 4.99 27.67 21.28
C LEU A 108 6.02 28.79 21.09
N ASP A 109 6.57 29.33 22.19
CA ASP A 109 7.63 30.34 22.13
C ASP A 109 8.93 29.80 21.55
N LEU A 110 9.31 28.57 21.94
CA LEU A 110 10.48 27.89 21.40
C LEU A 110 10.29 27.59 19.90
N LEU A 111 9.09 27.15 19.52
CA LEU A 111 8.74 26.90 18.12
C LEU A 111 8.84 28.18 17.28
N SER A 112 8.24 29.27 17.77
CA SER A 112 8.31 30.58 17.11
C SER A 112 9.76 31.05 16.95
N LYS A 113 10.59 30.90 17.99
CA LYS A 113 12.03 31.21 17.93
C LYS A 113 12.76 30.37 16.89
N ALA A 114 12.48 29.07 16.83
CA ALA A 114 13.07 28.16 15.84
C ALA A 114 12.70 28.56 14.40
N ILE A 115 11.44 28.90 14.15
CA ILE A 115 10.97 29.36 12.84
C ILE A 115 11.60 30.70 12.45
N LYS A 116 11.66 31.67 13.37
CA LYS A 116 12.28 32.98 13.11
C LYS A 116 13.77 32.93 12.86
N ALA A 117 14.46 31.90 13.35
CA ALA A 117 15.89 31.70 13.07
C ALA A 117 16.15 31.24 11.62
N VAL A 118 15.11 30.84 10.86
CA VAL A 118 15.25 30.44 9.46
C VAL A 118 15.50 31.66 8.59
N ARG A 119 16.52 31.58 7.72
CA ARG A 119 16.86 32.65 6.78
C ARG A 119 15.75 32.82 5.74
N PRO A 120 15.06 33.98 5.69
CA PRO A 120 13.97 34.18 4.74
C PRO A 120 14.50 34.32 3.31
N ARG A 121 13.79 33.74 2.35
CA ARG A 121 13.92 33.97 0.91
C ARG A 121 12.58 34.28 0.27
N PHE A 122 11.51 33.59 0.70
CA PHE A 122 10.18 33.70 0.11
C PHE A 122 9.15 34.32 1.06
N GLY A 123 9.44 34.39 2.36
CA GLY A 123 8.52 34.86 3.40
C GLY A 123 7.40 33.86 3.72
N ARG A 124 7.56 32.57 3.38
CA ARG A 124 6.51 31.55 3.53
C ARG A 124 7.01 30.34 4.30
N PHE A 125 6.22 29.85 5.24
CA PHE A 125 6.54 28.67 6.06
C PHE A 125 5.44 27.62 5.91
N GLY A 126 5.79 26.41 5.50
CA GLY A 126 4.84 25.32 5.32
C GLY A 126 4.36 24.76 6.65
N ALA A 127 3.06 24.47 6.78
CA ALA A 127 2.45 23.73 7.86
C ALA A 127 1.43 22.72 7.29
N GLU A 128 1.03 21.73 8.09
CA GLU A 128 0.10 20.66 7.69
C GLU A 128 -1.35 21.16 7.64
N LEU A 129 -1.71 21.89 6.58
CA LEU A 129 -3.00 22.61 6.46
C LEU A 129 -3.95 22.02 5.41
N GLY A 130 -3.43 21.31 4.41
CA GLY A 130 -4.20 20.85 3.26
C GLY A 130 -4.94 19.52 3.42
N LEU A 131 -5.36 18.99 2.28
CA LEU A 131 -5.94 17.64 2.19
C LEU A 131 -5.00 16.60 2.81
N GLU A 132 -5.60 15.62 3.48
CA GLU A 132 -4.89 14.50 4.13
C GLU A 132 -3.92 14.92 5.26
N SER A 133 -3.88 16.20 5.62
CA SER A 133 -3.03 16.71 6.70
C SER A 133 -3.72 16.58 8.05
N ARG A 134 -2.92 16.35 9.09
CA ARG A 134 -3.35 16.39 10.49
C ARG A 134 -2.41 17.31 11.25
N LEU A 135 -2.97 18.22 12.03
CA LEU A 135 -2.19 19.12 12.86
C LEU A 135 -2.10 18.56 14.28
N GLY A 136 -0.88 18.35 14.76
CA GLY A 136 -0.55 17.87 16.10
C GLY A 136 -0.47 18.97 17.16
N MET A 137 -1.29 20.02 17.02
CA MET A 137 -1.41 21.11 18.00
C MET A 137 -2.83 21.71 17.99
N PRO A 138 -3.26 22.42 19.04
CA PRO A 138 -4.51 23.16 19.02
C PRO A 138 -4.57 24.20 17.89
N VAL A 139 -5.72 24.34 17.24
CA VAL A 139 -5.94 25.35 16.20
C VAL A 139 -5.71 26.77 16.73
N ALA A 140 -6.06 27.03 17.99
CA ALA A 140 -5.80 28.31 18.64
C ALA A 140 -4.29 28.63 18.71
N ASP A 141 -3.45 27.62 18.95
CA ASP A 141 -1.99 27.77 18.98
C ASP A 141 -1.42 27.97 17.59
N LEU A 142 -1.96 27.31 16.57
CA LEU A 142 -1.61 27.60 15.17
C LEU A 142 -1.89 29.07 14.82
N MET A 143 -3.06 29.59 15.22
CA MET A 143 -3.43 30.99 14.98
C MET A 143 -2.52 31.96 15.75
N ARG A 144 -2.12 31.61 16.98
CA ARG A 144 -1.11 32.36 17.76
C ARG A 144 0.24 32.32 17.06
N LEU A 145 0.71 31.15 16.66
CA LEU A 145 1.97 30.94 15.96
C LEU A 145 2.02 31.79 14.68
N LYS A 146 0.95 31.78 13.87
CA LYS A 146 0.84 32.60 12.65
C LYS A 146 1.13 34.08 12.90
N ARG A 147 0.68 34.63 14.04
CA ARG A 147 1.01 36.01 14.44
C ARG A 147 2.43 36.12 14.95
N MET A 148 2.88 35.15 15.74
CA MET A 148 4.19 35.16 16.36
C MET A 148 5.31 35.10 15.33
N ILE A 149 5.18 34.36 14.23
CA ILE A 149 6.27 34.12 13.25
C ILE A 149 6.40 35.17 12.14
N ARG A 150 5.66 36.28 12.20
CA ARG A 150 5.83 37.39 11.25
C ARG A 150 7.32 37.79 11.16
N PRO A 151 7.84 38.06 9.94
CA PRO A 151 7.11 38.31 8.70
C PRO A 151 6.69 37.06 7.90
N PHE A 152 6.95 35.82 8.37
CA PHE A 152 6.53 34.63 7.62
C PHE A 152 5.01 34.49 7.56
N ASP A 153 4.49 34.17 6.37
CA ASP A 153 3.13 33.67 6.16
C ASP A 153 3.10 32.15 6.22
N LEU A 154 2.07 31.58 6.84
CA LEU A 154 1.84 30.14 6.79
C LEU A 154 1.29 29.73 5.42
N ALA A 155 1.84 28.66 4.87
CA ALA A 155 1.42 28.00 3.65
C ALA A 155 1.24 26.50 3.89
N ASP A 156 0.64 25.80 2.94
CA ASP A 156 0.43 24.37 3.06
C ASP A 156 1.68 23.57 2.68
N ALA A 157 2.07 22.62 3.56
CA ALA A 157 3.20 21.74 3.36
C ALA A 157 2.86 20.47 2.56
N ILE A 158 1.59 20.22 2.21
CA ILE A 158 1.20 19.02 1.45
C ILE A 158 1.93 18.91 0.10
N MET A 159 2.22 20.06 -0.53
CA MET A 159 2.95 20.14 -1.80
C MET A 159 4.39 19.62 -1.69
N VAL A 160 4.95 19.58 -0.48
CA VAL A 160 6.25 18.97 -0.18
C VAL A 160 6.06 17.53 0.31
N MET A 161 5.17 17.30 1.25
CA MET A 161 5.05 16.00 1.93
C MET A 161 4.44 14.90 1.05
N ARG A 162 3.44 15.23 0.22
CA ARG A 162 2.78 14.24 -0.64
C ARG A 162 3.76 13.66 -1.69
N PRO A 163 4.52 14.45 -2.47
CA PRO A 163 5.50 13.88 -3.40
C PRO A 163 6.62 13.10 -2.73
N LEU A 164 7.01 13.46 -1.50
CA LEU A 164 8.02 12.72 -0.75
C LEU A 164 7.57 11.30 -0.42
N ARG A 165 6.33 11.15 0.08
CA ARG A 165 5.79 9.88 0.60
C ARG A 165 5.07 9.04 -0.45
N LEU A 166 4.73 9.62 -1.61
CA LEU A 166 4.06 8.90 -2.69
C LEU A 166 4.97 7.85 -3.33
N VAL A 167 6.23 8.16 -3.58
CA VAL A 167 7.23 7.26 -4.17
C VAL A 167 8.14 6.69 -3.09
N LYS A 168 8.14 5.36 -2.96
CA LYS A 168 8.77 4.64 -1.85
C LYS A 168 10.19 4.24 -2.24
N SER A 169 11.15 4.42 -1.34
CA SER A 169 12.49 3.87 -1.49
C SER A 169 12.48 2.34 -1.36
N ALA A 170 13.56 1.68 -1.79
CA ALA A 170 13.69 0.23 -1.65
C ALA A 170 13.60 -0.22 -0.18
N ALA A 171 14.12 0.59 0.75
CA ALA A 171 14.03 0.31 2.18
C ALA A 171 12.59 0.42 2.69
N GLU A 172 11.82 1.41 2.23
CA GLU A 172 10.40 1.55 2.56
C GLU A 172 9.58 0.37 2.03
N VAL A 173 9.81 -0.02 0.77
CA VAL A 173 9.16 -1.21 0.16
C VAL A 173 9.49 -2.48 0.94
N ALA A 174 10.72 -2.63 1.45
CA ALA A 174 11.08 -3.77 2.28
C ALA A 174 10.28 -3.82 3.60
N ARG A 175 10.04 -2.67 4.25
CA ARG A 175 9.18 -2.59 5.45
C ARG A 175 7.73 -2.93 5.14
N ILE A 176 7.17 -2.38 4.07
CA ILE A 176 5.79 -2.68 3.61
C ILE A 176 5.66 -4.18 3.33
N ARG A 177 6.60 -4.76 2.60
CA ARG A 177 6.61 -6.20 2.31
C ARG A 177 6.62 -7.02 3.59
N HIS A 178 7.38 -6.60 4.60
CA HIS A 178 7.48 -7.31 5.87
C HIS A 178 6.15 -7.29 6.65
N ILE A 179 5.50 -6.14 6.79
CA ILE A 179 4.19 -6.09 7.48
C ILE A 179 3.09 -6.82 6.69
N CYS A 180 3.11 -6.79 5.35
CA CYS A 180 2.22 -7.60 4.53
C CYS A 180 2.45 -9.11 4.73
N GLN A 181 3.70 -9.54 4.93
CA GLN A 181 4.01 -10.94 5.26
C GLN A 181 3.50 -11.33 6.64
N ILE A 182 3.70 -10.49 7.66
CA ILE A 182 3.14 -10.70 9.01
C ILE A 182 1.63 -10.85 8.95
N ALA A 183 0.93 -9.97 8.23
CA ALA A 183 -0.50 -10.05 8.06
C ALA A 183 -0.92 -11.32 7.31
N GLY A 184 -0.24 -11.66 6.20
CA GLY A 184 -0.46 -12.89 5.45
C GLY A 184 -0.35 -14.13 6.34
N ASP A 185 0.74 -14.26 7.10
CA ASP A 185 0.97 -15.36 8.03
C ASP A 185 -0.12 -15.44 9.12
N ALA A 186 -0.62 -14.29 9.60
CA ALA A 186 -1.73 -14.24 10.56
C ALA A 186 -3.03 -14.75 9.94
N PHE A 187 -3.32 -14.37 8.69
CA PHE A 187 -4.49 -14.87 7.95
C PHE A 187 -4.40 -16.37 7.66
N ASP A 188 -3.21 -16.88 7.31
CA ASP A 188 -2.99 -18.31 7.09
C ASP A 188 -3.25 -19.13 8.36
N ARG A 189 -3.00 -18.56 9.55
CA ARG A 189 -3.25 -19.19 10.85
C ARG A 189 -4.67 -19.00 11.37
N LEU A 190 -5.42 -18.03 10.84
CA LEU A 190 -6.77 -17.69 11.27
C LEU A 190 -7.72 -18.91 11.37
N PRO A 191 -7.74 -19.88 10.43
CA PRO A 191 -8.59 -21.06 10.56
C PRO A 191 -8.33 -21.88 11.82
N GLY A 192 -7.09 -21.89 12.34
CA GLY A 192 -6.73 -22.56 13.59
C GLY A 192 -7.05 -21.75 14.85
N LEU A 193 -7.33 -20.45 14.72
CA LEU A 193 -7.64 -19.56 15.83
C LEU A 193 -9.15 -19.50 16.14
N VAL A 194 -9.99 -19.68 15.12
CA VAL A 194 -11.45 -19.50 15.23
C VAL A 194 -12.16 -20.81 15.53
N ALA A 195 -13.00 -20.80 16.56
CA ALA A 195 -13.82 -21.93 16.97
C ALA A 195 -15.33 -21.65 16.81
N ASP A 196 -16.11 -22.72 16.61
CA ASP A 196 -17.57 -22.64 16.69
C ASP A 196 -17.99 -22.17 18.09
N GLY A 197 -18.82 -21.13 18.16
CA GLY A 197 -19.19 -20.51 19.43
C GLY A 197 -18.46 -19.21 19.76
N ASP A 198 -17.31 -18.93 19.13
CA ASP A 198 -16.57 -17.69 19.33
C ASP A 198 -17.45 -16.47 19.00
N THR A 199 -17.30 -15.41 19.78
CA THR A 199 -17.83 -14.10 19.41
C THR A 199 -16.92 -13.42 18.39
N GLU A 200 -17.45 -12.45 17.64
CA GLU A 200 -16.61 -11.57 16.81
C GLU A 200 -15.47 -10.94 17.62
N ARG A 201 -15.72 -10.61 18.88
CA ARG A 201 -14.71 -10.07 19.81
C ARG A 201 -13.62 -11.08 20.15
N ASP A 202 -13.97 -12.35 20.33
CA ASP A 202 -12.99 -13.41 20.59
C ASP A 202 -12.09 -13.59 19.37
N ILE A 203 -12.68 -13.61 18.16
CA ILE A 203 -11.96 -13.72 16.89
C ILE A 203 -10.99 -12.55 16.71
N VAL A 204 -11.45 -11.31 16.86
CA VAL A 204 -10.60 -10.11 16.73
C VAL A 204 -9.45 -10.13 17.73
N ARG A 205 -9.69 -10.51 18.99
CA ARG A 205 -8.64 -10.58 20.01
C ARG A 205 -7.59 -11.63 19.69
N LYS A 206 -8.00 -12.82 19.28
CA LYS A 206 -7.08 -13.91 18.90
C LYS A 206 -6.25 -13.50 17.68
N PHE A 207 -6.88 -12.89 16.68
CA PHE A 207 -6.20 -12.44 15.48
C PHE A 207 -5.22 -11.29 15.74
N GLN A 208 -5.61 -10.30 16.54
CA GLN A 208 -4.72 -9.22 16.97
C GLN A 208 -3.54 -9.76 17.78
N ALA A 209 -3.78 -10.68 18.71
CA ALA A 209 -2.71 -11.34 19.45
C ALA A 209 -1.73 -12.05 18.51
N GLU A 210 -2.23 -12.75 17.49
CA GLU A 210 -1.39 -13.41 16.49
C GLU A 210 -0.52 -12.42 15.71
N LEU A 211 -1.08 -11.29 15.25
CA LEU A 211 -0.34 -10.22 14.57
C LEU A 211 0.82 -9.69 15.44
N TYR A 212 0.57 -9.46 16.74
CA TYR A 212 1.62 -9.01 17.67
C TYR A 212 2.67 -10.10 17.93
N LEU A 213 2.26 -11.35 18.09
CA LEU A 213 3.18 -12.49 18.26
C LEU A 213 4.07 -12.72 17.03
N LEU A 214 3.57 -12.39 15.85
CA LEU A 214 4.31 -12.42 14.58
C LEU A 214 5.21 -11.20 14.36
N GLY A 215 5.08 -10.17 15.19
CA GLY A 215 6.00 -9.03 15.22
C GLY A 215 5.43 -7.71 14.69
N ALA A 216 4.12 -7.56 14.48
CA ALA A 216 3.55 -6.24 14.21
C ALA A 216 3.77 -5.29 15.41
N ASP A 217 4.09 -4.03 15.14
CA ASP A 217 4.29 -3.02 16.19
C ASP A 217 2.97 -2.48 16.72
N LYS A 218 1.97 -2.36 15.84
CA LYS A 218 0.67 -1.75 16.14
C LYS A 218 -0.40 -2.31 15.20
N THR A 219 -1.62 -2.46 15.70
CA THR A 219 -2.81 -2.76 14.88
C THR A 219 -3.86 -1.67 15.08
N PRO A 220 -3.75 -0.51 14.38
CA PRO A 220 -4.68 0.60 14.51
C PRO A 220 -6.16 0.25 14.33
N TYR A 221 -6.49 -0.72 13.46
CA TYR A 221 -7.83 -1.25 13.37
C TYR A 221 -7.82 -2.74 13.01
N THR A 222 -8.86 -3.42 13.48
CA THR A 222 -9.28 -4.73 12.99
C THR A 222 -10.80 -4.73 12.96
N ALA A 223 -11.38 -4.60 11.78
CA ALA A 223 -12.82 -4.65 11.56
C ALA A 223 -13.29 -6.09 11.35
N ILE A 224 -14.52 -6.36 11.75
CA ILE A 224 -15.17 -7.66 11.58
C ILE A 224 -16.66 -7.46 11.35
N GLY A 225 -17.21 -8.22 10.40
CA GLY A 225 -18.63 -8.30 10.16
C GLY A 225 -19.00 -9.76 9.89
N SER A 226 -20.01 -10.29 10.59
CA SER A 226 -20.40 -11.69 10.43
C SER A 226 -21.91 -11.90 10.24
N GLY A 227 -22.26 -12.97 9.54
CA GLY A 227 -23.65 -13.37 9.40
C GLY A 227 -23.87 -14.58 8.51
N ARG A 228 -25.09 -15.10 8.56
CA ARG A 228 -25.47 -16.29 7.80
C ARG A 228 -25.74 -15.92 6.35
N GLY A 229 -24.79 -16.26 5.48
CA GLY A 229 -24.89 -15.95 4.05
C GLY A 229 -24.49 -14.52 3.65
N GLY A 230 -23.97 -13.71 4.59
CA GLY A 230 -23.49 -12.35 4.35
C GLY A 230 -23.36 -11.54 5.63
N TYR A 231 -22.77 -10.36 5.50
CA TYR A 231 -22.68 -9.31 6.51
C TYR A 231 -22.98 -7.96 5.84
N ASP A 232 -23.48 -6.99 6.60
CA ASP A 232 -23.96 -5.71 6.04
C ASP A 232 -22.94 -4.56 6.20
N SER A 233 -21.90 -4.74 7.01
CA SER A 233 -20.88 -3.73 7.27
C SER A 233 -19.47 -4.30 7.14
N ILE A 234 -18.62 -3.56 6.43
CA ILE A 234 -17.19 -3.84 6.25
C ILE A 234 -16.29 -3.06 7.21
N ILE A 235 -16.84 -2.06 7.91
CA ILE A 235 -16.10 -1.16 8.82
C ILE A 235 -16.51 -1.33 10.29
N GLN A 236 -17.35 -2.32 10.59
CA GLN A 236 -17.90 -2.51 11.92
C GLN A 236 -16.86 -3.07 12.89
N GLY A 237 -16.89 -2.57 14.13
CA GLY A 237 -16.15 -3.18 15.24
C GLY A 237 -16.88 -4.40 15.82
N PRO A 238 -16.17 -5.27 16.57
CA PRO A 238 -16.70 -6.56 17.00
C PRO A 238 -17.92 -6.44 17.93
N LEU A 239 -19.01 -7.11 17.57
CA LEU A 239 -20.22 -7.29 18.38
C LEU A 239 -20.12 -8.53 19.28
N PRO A 240 -20.99 -8.65 20.31
CA PRO A 240 -21.11 -9.89 21.09
C PRO A 240 -21.78 -11.05 20.32
N ARG A 241 -21.99 -10.91 19.00
CA ARG A 241 -22.56 -11.95 18.14
C ARG A 241 -21.65 -13.16 18.15
N ARG A 242 -22.23 -14.34 18.40
CA ARG A 242 -21.51 -15.62 18.32
C ARG A 242 -21.66 -16.22 16.93
N LEU A 243 -20.54 -16.62 16.34
CA LEU A 243 -20.54 -17.30 15.05
C LEU A 243 -20.92 -18.76 15.24
N ARG A 244 -21.60 -19.30 14.23
CA ARG A 244 -21.96 -20.71 14.12
C ARG A 244 -21.53 -21.27 12.77
N LYS A 245 -21.36 -22.59 12.71
CA LYS A 245 -21.15 -23.28 11.42
C LYS A 245 -22.22 -22.85 10.39
N GLY A 246 -21.77 -22.42 9.22
CA GLY A 246 -22.58 -21.86 8.14
C GLY A 246 -22.59 -20.33 8.07
N ASP A 247 -22.09 -19.64 9.10
CA ASP A 247 -21.83 -18.21 9.04
C ASP A 247 -20.59 -17.92 8.18
N ILE A 248 -20.59 -16.74 7.56
CA ILE A 248 -19.40 -16.12 6.99
C ILE A 248 -19.05 -14.88 7.78
N PHE A 249 -17.77 -14.53 7.81
CA PHE A 249 -17.30 -13.28 8.38
C PHE A 249 -16.18 -12.67 7.55
N LEU A 250 -16.16 -11.35 7.51
CA LEU A 250 -15.01 -10.56 7.10
C LEU A 250 -14.11 -10.34 8.29
N ILE A 251 -12.80 -10.38 8.09
CA ILE A 251 -11.87 -9.70 8.99
C ILE A 251 -10.92 -8.85 8.15
N ASP A 252 -10.84 -7.57 8.51
CA ASP A 252 -10.07 -6.55 7.81
C ASP A 252 -9.13 -5.88 8.81
N THR A 253 -7.84 -5.79 8.49
CA THR A 253 -6.82 -5.25 9.39
C THR A 253 -5.88 -4.29 8.69
N GLY A 254 -5.68 -3.15 9.33
CA GLY A 254 -4.56 -2.25 9.05
C GLY A 254 -3.57 -2.36 10.18
N SER A 255 -2.48 -3.09 9.96
CA SER A 255 -1.41 -3.29 10.93
C SER A 255 -0.13 -2.61 10.47
N ARG A 256 0.75 -2.28 11.42
CA ARG A 256 1.97 -1.51 11.17
C ARG A 256 3.22 -2.25 11.65
N TRP A 257 4.30 -2.06 10.90
CA TRP A 257 5.66 -2.33 11.35
C TRP A 257 6.63 -1.27 10.83
N GLY A 258 7.53 -0.80 11.68
CA GLY A 258 8.56 0.19 11.34
C GLY A 258 7.98 1.48 10.74
N GLY A 259 6.76 1.86 11.15
CA GLY A 259 6.03 3.03 10.65
C GLY A 259 5.15 2.79 9.41
N TYR A 260 5.26 1.65 8.73
CA TYR A 260 4.54 1.34 7.48
C TYR A 260 3.38 0.39 7.71
N PHE A 261 2.33 0.52 6.89
CA PHE A 261 1.09 -0.24 7.02
C PHE A 261 1.03 -1.40 6.02
N CYS A 262 0.35 -2.48 6.42
CA CYS A 262 -0.44 -3.31 5.52
C CYS A 262 -1.92 -2.94 5.63
N ASP A 263 -2.72 -3.35 4.65
CA ASP A 263 -4.19 -3.23 4.66
C ASP A 263 -4.79 -4.45 3.95
N PHE A 264 -5.26 -5.41 4.73
CA PHE A 264 -5.66 -6.74 4.26
C PHE A 264 -7.03 -7.12 4.80
N ASP A 265 -7.92 -7.56 3.93
CA ASP A 265 -9.19 -8.18 4.31
C ASP A 265 -9.32 -9.62 3.78
N ARG A 266 -10.01 -10.49 4.53
CA ARG A 266 -10.46 -11.79 4.02
C ARG A 266 -11.88 -12.11 4.46
N ASN A 267 -12.60 -12.74 3.55
CA ASN A 267 -13.87 -13.40 3.79
C ASN A 267 -13.64 -14.86 4.17
N VAL A 268 -14.17 -15.28 5.32
CA VAL A 268 -13.98 -16.63 5.86
C VAL A 268 -15.33 -17.25 6.18
N ALA A 269 -15.52 -18.51 5.80
CA ALA A 269 -16.69 -19.30 6.19
C ALA A 269 -16.35 -20.22 7.37
N LEU A 270 -17.19 -20.20 8.41
CA LEU A 270 -17.08 -21.18 9.48
C LEU A 270 -17.79 -22.46 9.05
N GLY A 271 -17.04 -23.48 8.60
CA GLY A 271 -17.62 -24.67 7.98
C GLY A 271 -18.12 -24.41 6.56
N ARG A 272 -19.25 -25.02 6.16
CA ARG A 272 -19.76 -24.90 4.79
C ARG A 272 -20.64 -23.65 4.62
N PRO A 273 -20.28 -22.68 3.76
CA PRO A 273 -21.12 -21.52 3.48
C PRO A 273 -22.35 -21.93 2.65
N THR A 274 -23.37 -21.06 2.65
CA THR A 274 -24.55 -21.23 1.79
C THR A 274 -24.14 -21.25 0.30
N ASP A 275 -24.90 -21.95 -0.54
CA ASP A 275 -24.59 -22.02 -1.97
C ASP A 275 -24.67 -20.63 -2.65
N LYS A 276 -25.51 -19.73 -2.13
CA LYS A 276 -25.54 -18.33 -2.57
C LYS A 276 -24.22 -17.62 -2.27
N ALA A 277 -23.72 -17.71 -1.04
CA ALA A 277 -22.45 -17.09 -0.66
C ALA A 277 -21.27 -17.67 -1.46
N ARG A 278 -21.25 -18.98 -1.68
CA ARG A 278 -20.24 -19.64 -2.54
C ARG A 278 -20.28 -19.11 -3.97
N ARG A 279 -21.47 -19.04 -4.59
CA ARG A 279 -21.62 -18.46 -5.94
C ARG A 279 -21.17 -17.00 -6.01
N MET A 280 -21.48 -16.19 -4.99
CA MET A 280 -21.06 -14.79 -4.95
C MET A 280 -19.54 -14.66 -4.85
N HIS A 281 -18.89 -15.46 -4.00
CA HIS A 281 -17.43 -15.54 -3.92
C HIS A 281 -16.81 -15.92 -5.28
N ASP A 282 -17.38 -16.91 -5.97
CA ASP A 282 -16.87 -17.39 -7.26
C ASP A 282 -17.12 -16.41 -8.42
N GLN A 283 -18.08 -15.49 -8.28
CA GLN A 283 -18.44 -14.47 -9.27
C GLN A 283 -17.62 -13.16 -9.17
N GLY A 284 -16.72 -13.04 -8.20
CA GLY A 284 -16.07 -11.78 -7.79
C GLY A 284 -15.01 -11.18 -8.72
N VAL A 285 -15.09 -11.30 -10.05
CA VAL A 285 -14.04 -10.76 -10.95
C VAL A 285 -14.55 -10.09 -12.24
N ASN A 286 -15.71 -9.42 -12.23
CA ASN A 286 -16.07 -8.50 -13.33
C ASN A 286 -17.14 -7.48 -12.91
N HIS A 287 -16.76 -6.48 -12.12
CA HIS A 287 -17.71 -5.51 -11.53
C HIS A 287 -17.14 -4.09 -11.44
N ARG A 288 -17.99 -3.15 -11.00
CA ARG A 288 -17.66 -1.73 -10.79
C ARG A 288 -16.84 -1.48 -9.52
N ASP A 289 -16.29 -2.51 -8.89
CA ASP A 289 -15.74 -2.49 -7.54
C ASP A 289 -14.59 -1.47 -7.40
N PHE A 290 -13.77 -1.30 -8.44
CA PHE A 290 -12.66 -0.35 -8.44
C PHE A 290 -13.02 1.07 -8.90
N TYR A 291 -14.31 1.37 -9.14
CA TYR A 291 -14.74 2.71 -9.54
C TYR A 291 -14.34 3.78 -8.52
N GLN A 292 -14.60 3.53 -7.23
CA GLN A 292 -14.28 4.50 -6.18
C GLN A 292 -12.78 4.73 -6.04
N LEU A 293 -11.97 3.67 -6.23
CA LEU A 293 -10.52 3.77 -6.22
C LEU A 293 -10.00 4.59 -7.41
N ALA A 294 -10.48 4.33 -8.63
CA ALA A 294 -10.09 5.11 -9.80
C ALA A 294 -10.49 6.59 -9.65
N ALA A 295 -11.72 6.85 -9.16
CA ALA A 295 -12.23 8.19 -8.95
C ALA A 295 -11.42 8.99 -7.92
N SER A 296 -10.91 8.37 -6.85
CA SER A 296 -10.09 9.06 -5.84
C SER A 296 -8.74 9.54 -6.39
N TYR A 297 -8.23 8.89 -7.43
CA TYR A 297 -7.05 9.31 -8.18
C TYR A 297 -7.37 10.18 -9.40
N ASN A 298 -8.64 10.53 -9.61
CA ASN A 298 -9.11 11.26 -10.79
C ASN A 298 -8.74 10.55 -12.11
N ILE A 299 -8.80 9.22 -12.11
CA ILE A 299 -8.57 8.36 -13.27
C ILE A 299 -9.93 7.92 -13.83
N PRO A 300 -10.18 8.03 -15.16
CA PRO A 300 -11.40 7.56 -15.79
C PRO A 300 -11.62 6.05 -15.57
N PHE A 301 -12.86 5.67 -15.22
CA PHE A 301 -13.26 4.28 -15.06
C PHE A 301 -14.39 3.92 -16.03
N HIS A 302 -14.17 2.89 -16.84
CA HIS A 302 -15.14 2.43 -17.84
C HIS A 302 -15.51 0.97 -17.58
N HIS A 303 -16.81 0.71 -17.40
CA HIS A 303 -17.34 -0.64 -17.31
C HIS A 303 -18.05 -1.02 -18.60
N ILE A 304 -17.49 -1.98 -19.34
CA ILE A 304 -18.01 -2.45 -20.63
C ILE A 304 -18.39 -3.93 -20.48
N PRO A 305 -19.69 -4.26 -20.32
CA PRO A 305 -20.12 -5.63 -20.19
C PRO A 305 -19.93 -6.39 -21.52
N VAL A 306 -19.25 -7.53 -21.46
CA VAL A 306 -19.01 -8.39 -22.62
C VAL A 306 -19.90 -9.63 -22.53
N THR A 307 -20.67 -9.87 -23.58
CA THR A 307 -21.39 -11.13 -23.83
C THR A 307 -21.00 -11.67 -25.19
N ALA A 308 -21.29 -12.94 -25.47
CA ALA A 308 -21.02 -13.53 -26.78
C ALA A 308 -21.69 -12.72 -27.92
N ALA A 309 -22.88 -12.16 -27.70
CA ALA A 309 -23.60 -11.36 -28.70
C ALA A 309 -23.08 -9.92 -28.84
N THR A 310 -22.49 -9.35 -27.78
CA THR A 310 -22.06 -7.94 -27.75
C THR A 310 -20.56 -7.75 -27.94
N LYS A 311 -19.79 -8.84 -28.10
CA LYS A 311 -18.33 -8.79 -28.12
C LYS A 311 -17.75 -7.79 -29.12
N ALA A 312 -18.22 -7.79 -30.37
CA ALA A 312 -17.74 -6.85 -31.38
C ALA A 312 -18.00 -5.38 -31.02
N GLN A 313 -19.18 -5.08 -30.46
CA GLN A 313 -19.53 -3.73 -30.00
C GLN A 313 -18.71 -3.32 -28.76
N ALA A 314 -18.47 -4.27 -27.85
CA ALA A 314 -17.67 -4.04 -26.66
C ALA A 314 -16.21 -3.77 -27.01
N GLU A 315 -15.61 -4.55 -27.92
CA GLU A 315 -14.24 -4.33 -28.40
C GLU A 315 -14.10 -3.02 -29.18
N ALA A 316 -15.09 -2.64 -30.00
CA ALA A 316 -15.12 -1.33 -30.65
C ALA A 316 -15.11 -0.20 -29.61
N ARG A 317 -15.94 -0.31 -28.56
CA ARG A 317 -16.00 0.67 -27.48
C ARG A 317 -14.70 0.73 -26.67
N GLN A 318 -14.09 -0.43 -26.39
CA GLN A 318 -12.79 -0.50 -25.73
C GLN A 318 -11.73 0.24 -26.54
N PHE A 319 -11.67 0.00 -27.84
CA PHE A 319 -10.71 0.66 -28.72
C PHE A 319 -10.94 2.17 -28.81
N GLU A 320 -12.19 2.63 -28.89
CA GLU A 320 -12.51 4.06 -28.82
C GLU A 320 -11.95 4.72 -27.55
N ILE A 321 -12.11 4.08 -26.39
CA ILE A 321 -11.62 4.60 -25.11
C ILE A 321 -10.09 4.63 -25.10
N ILE A 322 -9.43 3.56 -25.56
CA ILE A 322 -7.97 3.48 -25.66
C ILE A 322 -7.42 4.66 -26.46
N GLU A 323 -8.02 4.97 -27.61
CA GLU A 323 -7.59 6.07 -28.47
C GLU A 323 -7.96 7.44 -27.89
N GLN A 324 -9.12 7.60 -27.25
CA GLN A 324 -9.54 8.85 -26.61
C GLN A 324 -8.65 9.24 -25.43
N GLU A 325 -8.23 8.26 -24.63
CA GLU A 325 -7.35 8.46 -23.47
C GLU A 325 -5.86 8.56 -23.89
N GLY A 326 -5.53 8.32 -25.16
CA GLY A 326 -4.15 8.30 -25.64
C GLY A 326 -3.31 7.19 -24.98
N ALA A 327 -3.92 6.05 -24.65
CA ALA A 327 -3.24 4.98 -23.95
C ALA A 327 -2.20 4.28 -24.85
N GLU A 328 -0.92 4.38 -24.47
CA GLU A 328 0.20 3.77 -25.21
C GLU A 328 0.38 2.27 -24.90
N LEU A 329 -0.13 1.82 -23.74
CA LEU A 329 -0.07 0.45 -23.27
C LEU A 329 -1.42 0.01 -22.68
N VAL A 330 -1.88 -1.16 -23.11
CA VAL A 330 -3.03 -1.90 -22.58
C VAL A 330 -2.54 -3.11 -21.80
N VAL A 331 -3.08 -3.32 -20.60
CA VAL A 331 -2.71 -4.46 -19.75
C VAL A 331 -3.92 -5.36 -19.53
N LEU A 332 -3.81 -6.62 -19.95
CA LEU A 332 -4.77 -7.67 -19.69
C LEU A 332 -4.34 -8.44 -18.44
N ALA A 333 -4.81 -7.98 -17.28
CA ALA A 333 -4.55 -8.62 -15.99
C ALA A 333 -5.73 -9.49 -15.58
N ARG A 334 -5.63 -10.81 -15.84
CA ARG A 334 -6.75 -11.76 -15.62
C ARG A 334 -8.02 -11.36 -16.38
N TYR A 335 -7.84 -10.76 -17.56
CA TYR A 335 -8.93 -10.43 -18.46
C TYR A 335 -9.45 -11.73 -19.08
N MET A 336 -10.56 -12.25 -18.54
CA MET A 336 -11.10 -13.59 -18.87
C MET A 336 -11.76 -13.69 -20.26
N GLN A 337 -11.41 -12.82 -21.20
CA GLN A 337 -11.93 -12.80 -22.57
C GLN A 337 -10.77 -12.86 -23.56
N VAL A 338 -10.94 -13.66 -24.61
CA VAL A 338 -9.99 -13.70 -25.75
C VAL A 338 -10.30 -12.51 -26.66
N LEU A 339 -9.33 -11.68 -27.00
CA LEU A 339 -9.53 -10.57 -27.94
C LEU A 339 -9.76 -11.09 -29.37
N SER A 340 -10.55 -10.38 -30.18
CA SER A 340 -10.65 -10.67 -31.61
C SER A 340 -9.33 -10.36 -32.34
N ASN A 341 -9.15 -11.00 -33.50
CA ASN A 341 -7.98 -10.77 -34.36
C ASN A 341 -7.84 -9.28 -34.74
N ASP A 342 -8.94 -8.59 -35.02
CA ASP A 342 -8.94 -7.16 -35.36
C ASP A 342 -8.38 -6.31 -34.22
N LEU A 343 -8.85 -6.54 -32.99
CA LEU A 343 -8.37 -5.81 -31.82
C LEU A 343 -6.91 -6.15 -31.49
N CYS A 344 -6.50 -7.43 -31.63
CA CYS A 344 -5.10 -7.83 -31.49
C CYS A 344 -4.19 -7.10 -32.49
N SER A 345 -4.62 -6.97 -33.76
CA SER A 345 -3.86 -6.24 -34.78
C SER A 345 -3.73 -4.76 -34.45
N LYS A 346 -4.81 -4.12 -33.98
CA LYS A 346 -4.79 -2.70 -33.57
C LYS A 346 -3.90 -2.45 -32.35
N LEU A 347 -3.78 -3.43 -31.45
CA LEU A 347 -2.99 -3.35 -30.23
C LEU A 347 -1.62 -4.04 -30.35
N ALA A 348 -1.17 -4.36 -31.56
CA ALA A 348 0.09 -5.04 -31.78
C ALA A 348 1.26 -4.28 -31.13
N GLY A 349 2.00 -4.95 -30.25
CA GLY A 349 3.10 -4.35 -29.48
C GLY A 349 2.68 -3.36 -28.39
N ARG A 350 1.37 -3.13 -28.19
CA ARG A 350 0.79 -2.21 -27.21
C ARG A 350 -0.13 -2.90 -26.21
N ALA A 351 -0.30 -4.21 -26.28
CA ALA A 351 -1.08 -4.98 -25.31
C ALA A 351 -0.22 -6.05 -24.64
N ILE A 352 -0.14 -6.03 -23.31
CA ILE A 352 0.55 -7.04 -22.50
C ILE A 352 -0.48 -7.88 -21.76
N ASN A 353 -0.36 -9.21 -21.83
CA ASN A 353 -1.13 -10.14 -21.02
C ASN A 353 -0.22 -10.83 -20.00
N ILE A 354 -0.76 -11.08 -18.80
CA ILE A 354 -0.13 -11.94 -17.80
C ILE A 354 -0.80 -13.31 -17.84
N HIS A 355 -0.06 -14.29 -18.34
CA HIS A 355 -0.48 -15.67 -18.31
C HIS A 355 0.05 -16.35 -17.03
N HIS A 356 -0.81 -17.16 -16.41
CA HIS A 356 -0.65 -17.73 -15.08
C HIS A 356 0.08 -19.09 -15.11
N SER A 357 0.85 -19.30 -16.18
CA SER A 357 1.72 -20.46 -16.36
C SER A 357 3.05 -20.05 -17.01
N PHE A 358 4.03 -20.93 -16.95
CA PHE A 358 5.31 -20.76 -17.63
C PHE A 358 5.17 -21.22 -19.09
N LEU A 359 4.79 -20.31 -19.97
CA LEU A 359 4.59 -20.60 -21.39
C LEU A 359 5.91 -21.04 -22.05
N PRO A 360 5.87 -21.96 -23.02
CA PRO A 360 4.67 -22.52 -23.67
C PRO A 360 4.00 -23.70 -22.90
N SER A 361 4.42 -23.99 -21.66
CA SER A 361 3.82 -25.07 -20.87
C SER A 361 2.46 -24.66 -20.30
N PHE A 362 1.50 -25.59 -20.22
CA PHE A 362 0.16 -25.38 -19.64
C PHE A 362 -0.59 -24.15 -20.20
N LYS A 363 -0.84 -24.15 -21.51
CA LYS A 363 -1.70 -23.16 -22.18
C LYS A 363 -3.17 -23.32 -21.76
N GLY A 364 -3.96 -22.27 -21.92
CA GLY A 364 -5.40 -22.31 -21.70
C GLY A 364 -5.83 -22.26 -20.23
N ALA A 365 -7.04 -22.72 -19.93
CA ALA A 365 -7.69 -22.51 -18.64
C ALA A 365 -7.17 -23.44 -17.53
N LYS A 366 -7.22 -22.97 -16.27
CA LYS A 366 -6.91 -23.73 -15.05
C LYS A 366 -5.51 -24.38 -15.01
N PRO A 367 -4.42 -23.68 -15.35
CA PRO A 367 -3.07 -24.24 -15.37
C PRO A 367 -2.59 -24.73 -14.00
N TYR A 368 -3.04 -24.16 -12.88
CA TYR A 368 -2.68 -24.68 -11.54
C TYR A 368 -3.28 -26.05 -11.25
N TYR A 369 -4.49 -26.34 -11.75
CA TYR A 369 -5.07 -27.69 -11.68
C TYR A 369 -4.25 -28.67 -12.53
N GLN A 370 -3.89 -28.26 -13.76
CA GLN A 370 -3.06 -29.07 -14.65
C GLN A 370 -1.66 -29.34 -14.05
N ALA A 371 -1.09 -28.32 -13.40
CA ALA A 371 0.21 -28.40 -12.72
C ALA A 371 0.15 -29.36 -11.52
N HIS A 372 -0.89 -29.27 -10.70
CA HIS A 372 -1.12 -30.16 -9.57
C HIS A 372 -1.31 -31.61 -10.01
N ASP A 373 -2.20 -31.86 -10.97
CA ASP A 373 -2.49 -33.19 -11.51
C ASP A 373 -1.23 -33.86 -12.09
N ARG A 374 -0.37 -33.06 -12.71
CA ARG A 374 0.90 -33.53 -13.30
C ARG A 374 2.06 -33.60 -12.29
N GLY A 375 1.85 -33.16 -11.05
CA GLY A 375 2.84 -33.22 -9.97
C GLY A 375 4.11 -32.39 -10.22
N VAL A 376 3.99 -31.27 -10.95
CA VAL A 376 5.16 -30.45 -11.31
C VAL A 376 5.87 -29.90 -10.07
N LYS A 377 7.17 -29.65 -10.20
CA LYS A 377 7.99 -29.07 -9.12
C LYS A 377 8.23 -27.57 -9.27
N LEU A 378 7.76 -27.01 -10.40
CA LEU A 378 7.81 -25.59 -10.71
C LEU A 378 6.48 -25.18 -11.34
N ILE A 379 5.91 -24.10 -10.82
CA ILE A 379 4.88 -23.30 -11.48
C ILE A 379 5.52 -21.99 -11.93
N GLY A 380 4.85 -21.21 -12.78
CA GLY A 380 5.39 -19.92 -13.18
C GLY A 380 4.36 -19.01 -13.79
N ALA A 381 4.80 -17.84 -14.22
CA ALA A 381 3.97 -16.85 -14.89
C ALA A 381 4.74 -16.24 -16.06
N THR A 382 4.00 -15.78 -17.07
CA THR A 382 4.56 -15.22 -18.30
C THR A 382 3.85 -13.93 -18.67
N ALA A 383 4.59 -12.83 -18.73
CA ALA A 383 4.12 -11.61 -19.37
C ALA A 383 4.57 -11.61 -20.82
N HIS A 384 3.63 -11.44 -21.74
CA HIS A 384 3.89 -11.45 -23.18
C HIS A 384 3.01 -10.43 -23.89
N TYR A 385 3.43 -10.00 -25.08
CA TYR A 385 2.55 -9.21 -25.94
C TYR A 385 1.38 -10.04 -26.44
N VAL A 386 0.21 -9.42 -26.59
CA VAL A 386 -1.00 -10.08 -27.08
C VAL A 386 -0.95 -10.20 -28.60
N THR A 387 -1.33 -11.38 -29.09
CA THR A 387 -1.42 -11.71 -30.53
C THR A 387 -2.76 -12.38 -30.82
N ALA A 388 -3.09 -12.55 -32.10
CA ALA A 388 -4.25 -13.34 -32.51
C ALA A 388 -4.12 -14.82 -32.08
N ASP A 389 -2.89 -15.33 -32.05
CA ASP A 389 -2.58 -16.65 -31.52
C ASP A 389 -2.56 -16.62 -29.98
N LEU A 390 -3.51 -17.33 -29.36
CA LEU A 390 -3.73 -17.33 -27.92
C LEU A 390 -2.50 -17.86 -27.17
N ASP A 391 -1.99 -17.05 -26.23
CA ASP A 391 -0.82 -17.38 -25.39
C ASP A 391 0.47 -17.68 -26.19
N GLU A 392 0.63 -17.13 -27.41
CA GLU A 392 1.82 -17.35 -28.26
C GLU A 392 2.61 -16.09 -28.60
N GLY A 393 2.22 -14.94 -28.06
CA GLY A 393 2.89 -13.68 -28.40
C GLY A 393 4.31 -13.55 -27.82
N PRO A 394 5.10 -12.59 -28.32
CA PRO A 394 6.48 -12.38 -27.87
C PRO A 394 6.57 -12.16 -26.35
N ILE A 395 7.31 -13.06 -25.68
CA ILE A 395 7.50 -13.05 -24.23
C ILE A 395 8.38 -11.87 -23.82
N ILE A 396 7.95 -11.12 -22.81
CA ILE A 396 8.69 -9.98 -22.22
C ILE A 396 9.43 -10.42 -20.97
N GLU A 397 8.75 -11.14 -20.07
CA GLU A 397 9.30 -11.59 -18.81
C GLU A 397 8.63 -12.89 -18.36
N GLN A 398 9.39 -13.73 -17.66
CA GLN A 398 8.88 -14.94 -17.01
C GLN A 398 9.54 -15.11 -15.65
N ASP A 399 8.82 -15.77 -14.75
CA ASP A 399 9.39 -16.22 -13.48
C ASP A 399 8.70 -17.49 -13.00
N VAL A 400 9.33 -18.16 -12.04
CA VAL A 400 8.90 -19.46 -11.51
C VAL A 400 8.86 -19.47 -9.98
N ALA A 401 7.99 -20.31 -9.44
CA ALA A 401 7.94 -20.66 -8.03
C ALA A 401 8.01 -22.18 -7.85
N ARG A 402 8.61 -22.63 -6.75
CA ARG A 402 8.66 -24.06 -6.41
C ARG A 402 7.28 -24.56 -5.98
N ALA A 403 6.95 -25.75 -6.48
CA ALA A 403 5.81 -26.54 -6.08
C ALA A 403 6.30 -27.82 -5.39
N ASP A 404 5.67 -28.15 -4.28
CA ASP A 404 5.84 -29.34 -3.48
C ASP A 404 4.65 -30.30 -3.70
N HIS A 405 4.89 -31.59 -3.54
CA HIS A 405 3.85 -32.62 -3.64
C HIS A 405 2.78 -32.52 -2.54
N THR A 406 3.04 -31.81 -1.44
CA THR A 406 2.03 -31.57 -0.38
C THR A 406 1.11 -30.41 -0.68
N ASP A 407 1.39 -29.63 -1.72
CA ASP A 407 0.65 -28.40 -2.01
C ASP A 407 -0.70 -28.71 -2.64
N THR A 408 -1.75 -28.05 -2.14
CA THR A 408 -3.07 -28.05 -2.76
C THR A 408 -3.12 -27.15 -4.00
N VAL A 409 -4.19 -27.24 -4.79
CA VAL A 409 -4.40 -26.34 -5.93
C VAL A 409 -4.51 -24.89 -5.46
N GLU A 410 -5.10 -24.66 -4.29
CA GLU A 410 -5.21 -23.37 -3.63
C GLU A 410 -3.83 -22.81 -3.27
N ASP A 411 -2.93 -23.63 -2.71
CA ASP A 411 -1.55 -23.23 -2.36
C ASP A 411 -0.72 -22.86 -3.60
N LEU A 412 -0.90 -23.61 -4.70
CA LEU A 412 -0.27 -23.31 -5.99
C LEU A 412 -0.83 -22.01 -6.58
N THR A 413 -2.15 -21.81 -6.48
CA THR A 413 -2.81 -20.58 -6.95
C THR A 413 -2.35 -19.35 -6.19
N ALA A 414 -2.21 -19.45 -4.87
CA ALA A 414 -1.74 -18.35 -4.03
C ALA A 414 -0.31 -17.92 -4.39
N ARG A 415 0.65 -18.85 -4.44
CA ARG A 415 2.03 -18.54 -4.86
C ARG A 415 2.10 -18.05 -6.30
N GLY A 416 1.31 -18.64 -7.19
CA GLY A 416 1.22 -18.23 -8.57
C GLY A 416 0.79 -16.77 -8.74
N ARG A 417 -0.17 -16.28 -7.95
CA ARG A 417 -0.59 -14.85 -7.94
C ARG A 417 0.55 -13.89 -7.61
N ASP A 418 1.43 -14.25 -6.67
CA ASP A 418 2.60 -13.44 -6.32
C ASP A 418 3.59 -13.39 -7.48
N THR A 419 3.86 -14.55 -8.10
CA THR A 419 4.72 -14.65 -9.30
C THR A 419 4.14 -13.84 -10.47
N GLU A 420 2.84 -13.97 -10.74
CA GLU A 420 2.12 -13.19 -11.76
C GLU A 420 2.31 -11.69 -11.55
N SER A 421 2.11 -11.21 -10.33
CA SER A 421 2.20 -9.79 -9.98
C SER A 421 3.60 -9.23 -10.23
N GLN A 422 4.65 -9.97 -9.87
CA GLN A 422 6.04 -9.54 -10.06
C GLN A 422 6.46 -9.56 -11.53
N VAL A 423 6.05 -10.58 -12.28
CA VAL A 423 6.31 -10.70 -13.72
C VAL A 423 5.62 -9.56 -14.47
N LEU A 424 4.34 -9.32 -14.19
CA LEU A 424 3.59 -8.23 -14.82
C LEU A 424 4.21 -6.85 -14.49
N ALA A 425 4.53 -6.59 -13.23
CA ALA A 425 5.12 -5.31 -12.82
C ALA A 425 6.44 -5.01 -13.53
N ARG A 426 7.31 -6.02 -13.71
CA ARG A 426 8.56 -5.89 -14.47
C ARG A 426 8.30 -5.63 -15.95
N ALA A 427 7.41 -6.40 -16.57
CA ALA A 427 7.09 -6.24 -17.99
C ALA A 427 6.51 -4.87 -18.30
N VAL A 428 5.54 -4.41 -17.49
CA VAL A 428 4.97 -3.06 -17.62
C VAL A 428 6.04 -2.00 -17.43
N LYS A 429 6.88 -2.11 -16.38
CA LYS A 429 7.98 -1.16 -16.15
C LYS A 429 8.92 -1.07 -17.35
N TRP A 430 9.40 -2.19 -17.86
CA TRP A 430 10.34 -2.20 -18.99
C TRP A 430 9.71 -1.69 -20.28
N HIS A 431 8.43 -1.98 -20.51
CA HIS A 431 7.70 -1.40 -21.63
C HIS A 431 7.61 0.13 -21.49
N SER A 432 7.16 0.63 -20.34
CA SER A 432 7.03 2.08 -20.08
C SER A 432 8.35 2.83 -20.08
N GLU A 433 9.47 2.16 -19.83
CA GLU A 433 10.82 2.73 -19.94
C GLU A 433 11.42 2.59 -21.36
N HIS A 434 10.64 2.12 -22.35
CA HIS A 434 11.07 1.83 -23.73
C HIS A 434 12.27 0.86 -23.81
N ARG A 435 12.33 -0.11 -22.90
CA ARG A 435 13.42 -1.10 -22.81
C ARG A 435 13.12 -2.41 -23.49
N VAL A 436 11.93 -2.58 -24.08
CA VAL A 436 11.50 -3.81 -24.76
C VAL A 436 11.44 -3.55 -26.26
N LEU A 437 12.33 -4.18 -27.02
CA LEU A 437 12.32 -4.15 -28.48
C LEU A 437 11.68 -5.45 -29.03
N LEU A 438 10.68 -5.32 -29.90
CA LEU A 438 10.13 -6.44 -30.65
C LEU A 438 11.09 -6.86 -31.76
N ASN A 439 11.42 -8.16 -31.81
CA ASN A 439 12.27 -8.77 -32.83
C ASN A 439 11.59 -10.03 -33.38
N GLY A 440 10.70 -9.85 -34.37
CA GLY A 440 9.84 -10.91 -34.87
C GLY A 440 8.96 -11.51 -33.76
N HIS A 441 9.09 -12.81 -33.53
CA HIS A 441 8.35 -13.53 -32.48
C HIS A 441 8.99 -13.47 -31.09
N ARG A 442 10.00 -12.62 -30.89
CA ARG A 442 10.75 -12.50 -29.62
C ARG A 442 10.82 -11.05 -29.17
N THR A 443 11.23 -10.85 -27.91
CA THR A 443 11.61 -9.53 -27.40
C THR A 443 13.09 -9.50 -27.05
N VAL A 444 13.69 -8.32 -27.13
CA VAL A 444 15.00 -7.99 -26.57
C VAL A 444 14.76 -6.97 -25.46
N VAL A 445 15.14 -7.31 -24.23
CA VAL A 445 14.95 -6.44 -23.06
C VAL A 445 16.29 -5.85 -22.61
N PHE A 446 16.44 -4.54 -22.69
CA PHE A 446 17.64 -3.83 -22.24
C PHE A 446 17.64 -3.72 -20.70
N ARG A 447 18.66 -4.26 -20.03
CA ARG A 447 18.74 -4.35 -18.56
C ARG A 447 19.44 -3.18 -17.90
#